data_AF-A0A3Q8ZJM1-F1
#
_entry.id   AF-A0A3Q8ZJM1-F1
#
_cell.length_a   1.000
_cell.length_b   1.000
_cell.length_c   1.000
_cell.angle_alpha   90.00
_cell.angle_beta   90.00
_cell.angle_gamma   90.00
#
_symmetry.space_group_name_H-M   'P 1'
#
loop_
_entity.id
_entity.type
_entity.pdbx_description
1 polymer ?
#
loop_
_entity_poly.entity_id
_entity_poly.type
_entity_poly.pdbx_seq_one_letter_code
_entity_poly.pdbx_strand_id
1 'polypeptide(L)' 'MSELVRQYLPWLLSAITIYMTILAGNKARYAWLIGLGNQALWLIWIIASASWGLLPMNIALWVVYTRNHLKWSVPNKALQ' A
#
# COMPACT_ATOMS: atom_id res chain seq x y z
N MET A 1 7.29 21.91 10.17
CA MET A 1 6.29 20.83 9.90
C MET A 1 6.68 19.89 8.77
N SER A 2 7.15 20.38 7.61
CA SER A 2 7.47 19.54 6.44
C SER A 2 8.67 18.59 6.60
N GLU A 3 9.67 18.95 7.42
CA GLU A 3 10.84 18.10 7.67
C GLU A 3 10.51 16.82 8.43
N LEU A 4 9.66 16.89 9.46
CA LEU A 4 9.24 15.70 10.21
C LEU A 4 8.49 14.72 9.31
N VAL A 5 7.64 15.24 8.42
CA VAL A 5 6.92 14.42 7.44
C VAL A 5 7.90 13.82 6.41
N ARG A 6 8.90 14.58 5.94
CA ARG A 6 9.89 14.03 5.01
C ARG A 6 10.77 12.97 5.64
N GLN A 7 11.19 13.15 6.90
CA GLN A 7 12.09 12.22 7.59
C GLN A 7 11.38 11.02 8.20
N TYR A 8 10.29 11.21 8.94
CA TYR A 8 9.66 10.14 9.74
C TYR A 8 8.57 9.38 8.99
N LEU A 9 7.90 10.01 8.01
CA LEU A 9 6.84 9.33 7.26
C LEU A 9 7.34 8.10 6.50
N PRO A 10 8.55 8.08 5.88
CA PRO A 10 9.10 6.86 5.28
C PRO A 10 9.30 5.71 6.27
N TRP A 11 9.69 6.00 7.53
CA TRP A 11 9.83 4.98 8.57
C TRP A 11 8.48 4.39 8.97
N LEU A 12 7.47 5.25 9.13
CA LEU A 12 6.10 4.81 9.39
C LEU A 12 5.54 3.98 8.22
N LEU A 13 5.73 4.44 6.99
CA LEU A 13 5.37 3.74 5.76
C LEU A 13 6.05 2.37 5.66
N SER A 14 7.33 2.30 6.03
CA SER A 14 8.10 1.04 6.02
C SER A 14 7.55 0.05 7.04
N ALA A 15 7.25 0.51 8.27
CA ALA A 15 6.62 -0.32 9.30
C ALA A 15 5.24 -0.85 8.85
N ILE A 16 4.41 0.00 8.22
CA ILE A 16 3.12 -0.41 7.67
C ILE A 16 3.30 -1.44 6.53
N THR A 17 4.33 -1.26 5.69
CA THR A 17 4.64 -2.19 4.59
C THR A 17 5.05 -3.57 5.12
N ILE A 18 5.87 -3.61 6.17
CA ILE A 18 6.25 -4.86 6.85
C ILE A 18 5.02 -5.54 7.44
N TYR A 19 4.20 -4.79 8.17
CA TYR A 19 2.96 -5.29 8.76
C TYR A 19 2.01 -5.86 7.67
N MET A 20 1.85 -5.14 6.56
CA MET A 20 1.08 -5.60 5.40
C MET A 20 1.63 -6.91 4.83
N THR A 21 2.95 -7.03 4.70
CA THR A 21 3.61 -8.21 4.12
C THR A 21 3.39 -9.45 4.99
N ILE A 22 3.49 -9.30 6.32
CA ILE A 22 3.17 -10.36 7.28
C ILE A 22 1.69 -10.76 7.16
N LEU A 23 0.79 -9.77 7.04
CA LEU A 23 -0.64 -10.00 6.95
C LEU A 23 -1.07 -10.64 5.62
N ALA A 24 -0.39 -10.31 4.51
CA ALA A 24 -0.56 -10.93 3.20
C ALA A 24 -0.10 -12.40 3.22
N GLY A 25 0.96 -12.72 3.96
CA GLY A 25 1.39 -14.10 4.22
C GLY A 25 0.32 -14.92 4.95
N ASN A 26 -0.48 -14.27 5.82
CA ASN A 26 -1.57 -14.92 6.55
C ASN A 26 -2.90 -15.01 5.75
N LYS A 27 -2.85 -14.80 4.43
CA LYS A 27 -4.01 -14.81 3.49
C LYS A 27 -5.16 -13.85 3.84
N ALA A 28 -4.94 -12.87 4.71
CA ALA A 28 -6.00 -11.97 5.14
C ALA A 28 -6.33 -10.95 4.02
N ARG A 29 -7.60 -10.93 3.58
CA ARG A 29 -8.13 -9.99 2.57
C ARG A 29 -7.80 -8.53 2.87
N TYR A 30 -7.81 -8.18 4.16
CA TYR A 30 -7.55 -6.83 4.65
C TYR A 30 -6.12 -6.36 4.41
N ALA A 31 -5.16 -7.27 4.17
CA ALA A 31 -3.77 -6.90 3.85
C ALA A 31 -3.69 -6.01 2.61
N TRP A 32 -4.50 -6.29 1.58
CA TRP A 32 -4.52 -5.49 0.35
C TRP A 32 -5.14 -4.09 0.56
N LEU A 33 -6.13 -3.97 1.45
CA LEU A 33 -6.74 -2.69 1.81
C LEU A 33 -5.73 -1.81 2.59
N ILE A 34 -4.96 -2.41 3.48
CA ILE A 34 -3.87 -1.75 4.21
C ILE A 34 -2.77 -1.30 3.25
N GLY A 35 -2.41 -2.13 2.27
CA GLY A 35 -1.48 -1.73 1.21
C GLY A 35 -1.97 -0.54 0.38
N LEU A 36 -3.26 -0.50 0.07
CA LEU A 36 -3.91 0.62 -0.61
C LEU A 36 -3.83 1.91 0.21
N GLY A 37 -4.08 1.83 1.52
CA GLY A 37 -3.91 2.95 2.45
C GLY A 37 -2.44 3.40 2.54
N ASN A 38 -1.50 2.45 2.56
CA ASN A 38 -0.07 2.74 2.55
C ASN A 38 0.37 3.47 1.26
N GLN A 39 -0.19 3.09 0.11
CA GLN A 39 0.06 3.80 -1.14
C GLN A 39 -0.54 5.22 -1.18
N ALA A 40 -1.65 5.46 -0.49
CA ALA A 40 -2.18 6.82 -0.33
C ALA A 40 -1.23 7.69 0.52
N LEU A 41 -0.65 7.11 1.58
CA LEU A 41 0.36 7.78 2.40
C LEU A 41 1.66 8.03 1.60
N TRP A 42 2.09 7.09 0.75
CA TRP A 42 3.22 7.29 -0.17
C TRP A 42 2.94 8.41 -1.18
N LEU A 43 1.72 8.50 -1.72
CA LEU A 43 1.32 9.60 -2.61
C LEU A 43 1.45 10.97 -1.93
N ILE A 44 0.96 11.10 -0.69
CA ILE A 44 1.08 12.33 0.10
C ILE A 44 2.55 12.68 0.30
N TRP A 45 3.40 11.70 0.63
CA TRP A 45 4.83 11.92 0.78
C TRP A 45 5.48 12.35 -0.53
N ILE A 46 5.15 11.73 -1.67
CA ILE A 46 5.71 12.06 -2.99
C ILE A 46 5.39 13.51 -3.36
N ILE A 47 4.15 13.96 -3.14
CA ILE A 47 3.74 15.34 -3.39
C ILE A 47 4.50 16.30 -2.45
N ALA A 48 4.58 15.96 -1.16
CA ALA A 48 5.29 16.78 -0.16
C ALA A 48 6.82 16.82 -0.37
N SER A 49 7.41 15.76 -0.92
CA SER A 49 8.84 15.63 -1.22
C SER A 49 9.20 16.09 -2.63
N ALA A 50 8.21 16.43 -3.46
CA ALA A 50 8.38 16.72 -4.89
C ALA A 50 9.13 15.60 -5.65
N SER A 51 8.96 14.34 -5.22
CA SER A 51 9.65 13.18 -5.78
C SER A 51 8.86 12.58 -6.94
N TRP A 52 8.66 13.36 -7.99
CA TRP A 52 7.81 13.00 -9.15
C TRP A 52 8.24 11.70 -9.84
N GLY A 53 9.51 11.29 -9.74
CA GLY A 53 10.01 10.03 -10.30
C GLY A 53 9.36 8.77 -9.70
N LEU A 54 8.77 8.86 -8.51
CA LEU A 54 8.12 7.73 -7.83
C LEU A 54 6.60 7.64 -8.09
N LEU A 55 6.00 8.63 -8.74
CA LEU A 55 4.57 8.63 -9.09
C LEU A 55 4.16 7.45 -9.98
N PRO A 56 4.88 7.13 -11.08
CA PRO A 56 4.52 6.00 -11.93
C PRO A 56 4.51 4.68 -11.16
N MET A 57 5.49 4.49 -10.25
CA MET A 57 5.56 3.32 -9.38
C MET A 57 4.37 3.26 -8.41
N ASN A 58 4.05 4.38 -7.76
CA ASN A 58 2.95 4.49 -6.81
C ASN A 58 1.61 4.13 -7.48
N ILE A 59 1.35 4.66 -8.68
CA ILE A 59 0.15 4.38 -9.47
C ILE A 59 0.10 2.90 -9.87
N ALA A 60 1.20 2.34 -10.35
CA ALA A 60 1.27 0.93 -10.73
C ALA A 60 0.92 0.01 -9.54
N LEU A 61 1.48 0.29 -8.36
CA LEU A 61 1.18 -0.47 -7.14
C LEU A 61 -0.26 -0.29 -6.67
N TRP A 62 -0.83 0.90 -6.83
CA TRP A 62 -2.25 1.16 -6.57
C TRP A 62 -3.16 0.27 -7.42
N VAL A 63 -2.87 0.18 -8.72
CA VAL A 63 -3.62 -0.69 -9.65
C VAL A 63 -3.45 -2.15 -9.28
N VAL A 64 -2.22 -2.61 -8.98
CA VAL A 64 -1.97 -4.01 -8.62
C VAL A 64 -2.69 -4.38 -7.31
N TYR A 65 -2.61 -3.55 -6.27
CA TYR A 65 -3.26 -3.82 -5.00
C TYR A 65 -4.78 -3.81 -5.10
N THR A 66 -5.34 -2.88 -5.88
CA THR A 66 -6.79 -2.84 -6.15
C THR A 66 -7.25 -4.08 -6.91
N ARG A 67 -6.52 -4.48 -7.97
CA ARG A 67 -6.82 -5.70 -8.73
C ARG A 67 -6.69 -6.95 -7.87
N ASN A 68 -5.69 -7.01 -7.00
CA ASN A 68 -5.46 -8.18 -6.16
C ASN A 68 -6.46 -8.27 -5.01
N HIS A 69 -6.88 -7.13 -4.45
CA HIS A 69 -8.00 -7.07 -3.51
C HIS A 69 -9.28 -7.61 -4.13
N LEU A 70 -9.61 -7.23 -5.38
CA LEU A 70 -10.77 -7.75 -6.10
C LEU A 70 -10.65 -9.26 -6.37
N LYS A 71 -9.48 -9.73 -6.83
CA LYS A 71 -9.23 -11.14 -7.10
C LYS A 71 -9.36 -12.02 -5.85
N TRP A 72 -8.88 -11.51 -4.70
CA TRP A 72 -8.98 -12.23 -3.43
C TRP A 72 -10.32 -12.03 -2.75
N SER A 73 -11.10 -11.01 -3.14
CA SER A 73 -12.47 -10.72 -2.66
C SER A 73 -13.55 -11.64 -3.23
N VAL A 74 -13.23 -12.41 -4.26
CA VAL A 74 -14.08 -13.51 -4.73
C VAL A 74 -13.84 -14.72 -3.80
N PRO A 75 -14.82 -15.13 -2.97
CA PRO A 75 -14.72 -16.40 -2.26
C PRO A 75 -14.57 -17.48 -3.31
N ASN A 76 -13.69 -18.44 -3.09
CA ASN A 76 -13.55 -19.60 -3.94
C ASN A 76 -14.89 -20.38 -3.91
N LYS A 77 -15.83 -20.05 -4.79
CA LYS A 77 -17.04 -20.84 -5.07
C LYS A 77 -16.66 -22.09 -5.88
N ALA A 78 -15.66 -22.82 -5.43
CA ALA A 78 -15.17 -24.02 -6.11
C ALA A 78 -15.29 -25.29 -5.24
N LEU A 79 -15.90 -25.21 -4.06
CA LEU A 79 -16.15 -26.37 -3.18
C LEU A 79 -17.48 -26.26 -2.42
N GLN A 80 -18.57 -25.92 -3.11
CA GLN A 80 -19.93 -26.23 -2.63
C GLN A 80 -20.65 -27.05 -3.68
#